data_AF-A0AAN9UYS4-F1
#
_entry.id   AF-A0AAN9UYS4-F1
#
_cell.length_a   1.000
_cell.length_b   1.000
_cell.length_c   1.000
_cell.angle_alpha   90.00
_cell.angle_beta   90.00
_cell.angle_gamma   90.00
#
_symmetry.space_group_name_H-M   'P 1'
#
loop_
_entity.id
_entity.type
_entity.pdbx_description
1 polymer ?
#
loop_
_entity_poly.entity_id
_entity_poly.type
_entity_poly.pdbx_seq_one_letter_code
_entity_poly.pdbx_strand_id
1 'polypeptide(L)'
;MLLAIGSTTEVPPTPQTFTENHEFLTILSDVLAKHAAQDPYLQAQAQVFAGPGGATLGSGGAFFPQQRRPRGSKDNSGAGLGAGGGAGGGGAGGASAQGGAGGARVGGHVHLSDLRNPPDFGRIAWPEDILGSIEVDGQGNIVGEFQTSGTYRIVTNEGM
;
A
#
# COMPACT_ATOMS: atom_id res chain seq x y z
N MET A 1 -27.63 -21.16 11.89
CA MET A 1 -26.75 -21.52 10.76
C MET A 1 -25.42 -20.86 11.03
N LEU A 2 -24.31 -21.60 11.01
CA LEU A 2 -22.97 -21.03 11.18
C LEU A 2 -22.45 -20.66 9.78
N LEU A 3 -22.00 -19.41 9.59
CA LEU A 3 -21.32 -18.98 8.38
C LEU A 3 -19.82 -19.22 8.56
N ALA A 4 -19.25 -20.14 7.79
CA ALA A 4 -17.82 -20.42 7.80
C ALA A 4 -17.07 -19.48 6.83
N ILE A 5 -15.84 -19.09 7.17
CA ILE A 5 -14.95 -18.31 6.29
C ILE A 5 -14.43 -19.14 5.10
N GLY A 6 -14.36 -20.46 5.25
CA GLY A 6 -13.88 -21.41 4.25
C GLY A 6 -13.65 -22.78 4.87
N SER A 7 -13.00 -23.66 4.11
CA SER A 7 -12.65 -25.02 4.54
C SER A 7 -11.19 -25.33 4.20
N THR A 8 -10.54 -26.18 5.00
CA THR A 8 -9.17 -26.63 4.71
C THR A 8 -9.02 -28.14 4.85
N THR A 9 -8.04 -28.69 4.11
CA THR A 9 -7.64 -30.10 4.21
C THR A 9 -6.46 -30.31 5.16
N GLU A 10 -5.81 -29.25 5.65
CA GLU A 10 -4.62 -29.32 6.50
C GLU A 10 -4.64 -28.25 7.60
N VAL A 11 -4.03 -28.55 8.75
CA VAL A 11 -3.86 -27.60 9.85
C VAL A 11 -2.36 -27.50 10.16
N PRO A 12 -1.72 -26.33 9.98
CA PRO A 12 -2.33 -25.05 9.61
C PRO A 12 -2.73 -24.98 8.12
N PRO A 13 -3.75 -24.17 7.78
CA PRO A 13 -4.13 -23.94 6.39
C PRO A 13 -3.05 -23.16 5.64
N THR A 14 -2.91 -23.46 4.35
CA THR A 14 -2.04 -22.76 3.39
C THR A 14 -2.87 -22.32 2.19
N PRO A 15 -2.36 -21.43 1.32
CA PRO A 15 -3.08 -21.04 0.10
C PRO A 15 -3.46 -22.22 -0.80
N GLN A 16 -2.75 -23.35 -0.68
CA GLN A 16 -3.02 -24.56 -1.47
C GLN A 16 -4.04 -25.50 -0.81
N THR A 17 -4.18 -25.44 0.51
CA THR A 17 -5.06 -26.35 1.26
C THR A 17 -6.35 -25.69 1.71
N PHE A 18 -6.47 -24.37 1.60
CA PHE A 18 -7.68 -23.61 1.95
C PHE A 18 -8.56 -23.35 0.73
N THR A 19 -9.87 -23.52 0.90
CA THR A 19 -10.90 -23.14 -0.08
C THR A 19 -11.81 -22.11 0.58
N GLU A 20 -11.87 -20.92 -0.02
CA GLU A 20 -12.64 -19.78 0.49
C GLU A 20 -14.14 -19.99 0.34
N ASN A 21 -14.92 -19.45 1.27
CA ASN A 21 -16.37 -19.38 1.13
C ASN A 21 -16.78 -18.08 0.43
N HIS A 22 -17.26 -18.19 -0.81
CA HIS A 22 -17.73 -17.03 -1.59
C HIS A 22 -18.93 -16.31 -0.96
N GLU A 23 -19.81 -17.00 -0.24
CA GLU A 23 -20.92 -16.37 0.47
C GLU A 23 -20.40 -15.45 1.58
N PHE A 24 -19.39 -15.92 2.33
CA PHE A 24 -18.73 -15.11 3.34
C PHE A 24 -18.05 -13.88 2.73
N LEU A 25 -17.30 -14.05 1.64
CA LEU A 25 -16.64 -12.93 0.96
C LEU A 25 -17.64 -11.91 0.42
N THR A 26 -18.79 -12.36 -0.09
CA THR A 26 -19.87 -11.47 -0.55
C THR A 26 -20.41 -10.63 0.61
N ILE A 27 -20.67 -11.28 1.75
CA ILE A 27 -21.14 -10.60 2.97
C ILE A 27 -20.09 -9.62 3.48
N LEU A 28 -18.81 -10.00 3.49
CA LEU A 28 -17.70 -9.14 3.86
C LEU A 28 -17.66 -7.89 2.96
N SER A 29 -17.69 -8.08 1.64
CA SER A 29 -17.75 -6.99 0.66
C SER A 29 -18.95 -6.06 0.89
N ASP A 30 -20.14 -6.60 1.15
CA ASP A 30 -21.35 -5.82 1.43
C ASP A 30 -21.26 -5.00 2.72
N VAL A 31 -20.64 -5.57 3.76
CA VAL A 31 -20.39 -4.88 5.03
C VAL A 31 -19.39 -3.75 4.82
N LEU A 32 -18.29 -4.02 4.11
CA LEU A 32 -17.27 -3.02 3.81
C LEU A 32 -17.81 -1.92 2.90
N ALA A 33 -18.63 -2.25 1.91
CA ALA A 33 -19.31 -1.26 1.07
C ALA A 33 -20.10 -0.24 1.88
N LYS A 34 -20.76 -0.68 2.96
CA LYS A 34 -21.56 0.18 3.85
C LYS A 34 -20.73 0.94 4.87
N HIS A 35 -19.61 0.35 5.31
CA HIS A 35 -18.95 0.79 6.54
C HIS A 35 -17.49 1.23 6.41
N ALA A 36 -16.80 0.92 5.31
CA ALA A 36 -15.38 1.25 5.14
C ALA A 36 -15.13 2.76 5.25
N ALA A 37 -16.06 3.60 4.76
CA ALA A 37 -15.92 5.06 4.86
C ALA A 37 -15.91 5.59 6.30
N GLN A 38 -16.41 4.82 7.27
CA GLN A 38 -16.39 5.17 8.69
C GLN A 38 -15.19 4.60 9.45
N ASP A 39 -14.30 3.85 8.77
CA ASP A 39 -13.10 3.32 9.40
C ASP A 39 -12.12 4.46 9.76
N PRO A 40 -11.75 4.62 11.04
CA PRO A 40 -10.83 5.68 11.46
C PRO A 40 -9.44 5.55 10.84
N TYR A 41 -8.97 4.33 10.54
CA TYR A 41 -7.66 4.15 9.90
C TYR A 41 -7.66 4.63 8.45
N LEU A 42 -8.71 4.29 7.70
CA LEU A 42 -8.90 4.76 6.33
C LEU A 42 -9.05 6.29 6.27
N GLN A 43 -9.80 6.89 7.19
CA GLN A 43 -9.92 8.35 7.30
C GLN A 43 -8.58 9.00 7.63
N ALA A 44 -7.81 8.44 8.56
CA ALA A 44 -6.47 8.93 8.88
C ALA A 44 -5.53 8.84 7.67
N GLN A 45 -5.59 7.74 6.91
CA GLN A 45 -4.82 7.56 5.68
C GLN A 45 -5.19 8.63 4.63
N ALA A 46 -6.48 8.93 4.46
CA ALA A 46 -6.96 9.97 3.55
C ALA A 46 -6.46 11.38 3.95
N GLN A 47 -6.45 11.68 5.25
CA GLN A 47 -5.92 12.95 5.76
C GLN A 47 -4.40 13.07 5.55
N VAL A 48 -3.65 11.98 5.77
CA VAL A 48 -2.20 11.95 5.48
C VAL A 48 -1.94 12.09 3.98
N PHE A 49 -2.76 11.45 3.14
CA PHE A 49 -2.69 11.54 1.68
C PHE A 49 -2.81 12.98 1.19
N ALA A 50 -3.75 13.76 1.73
CA ALA A 50 -3.94 15.17 1.37
C ALA A 50 -2.98 16.14 2.07
N GLY A 51 -2.40 15.71 3.19
CA GLY A 51 -1.44 16.50 3.96
C GLY A 51 -0.13 16.74 3.21
N PRO A 52 0.72 17.67 3.69
CA PRO A 52 2.03 17.96 3.09
C PRO A 52 2.91 16.71 2.94
N GLY A 53 2.74 15.73 3.85
CA GLY A 53 3.43 14.44 3.82
C GLY A 53 3.08 13.56 2.61
N GLY A 54 1.85 13.60 2.11
CA GLY A 54 1.46 12.87 0.90
C GLY A 54 2.22 13.35 -0.34
N ALA A 55 2.47 14.66 -0.45
CA ALA A 55 3.30 15.22 -1.52
C ALA A 55 4.78 14.80 -1.44
N THR A 56 5.26 14.44 -0.24
CA THR A 56 6.64 13.97 -0.01
C THR A 56 6.82 12.47 -0.16
N LEU A 57 5.73 11.69 -0.09
CA LEU A 57 5.74 10.23 -0.18
C LEU A 57 5.56 9.73 -1.62
N GLY A 58 4.90 10.51 -2.49
CA GLY A 58 4.74 10.18 -3.91
C GLY A 58 5.85 10.69 -4.85
N SER A 59 6.74 11.52 -4.35
CA SER A 59 7.98 11.89 -5.04
C SER A 59 9.13 11.36 -4.20
N GLY A 60 10.17 10.76 -4.79
CA GLY A 60 11.39 10.41 -4.07
C GLY A 60 12.11 11.67 -3.56
N GLY A 61 11.54 12.33 -2.55
CA GLY A 61 11.86 13.67 -2.11
C GLY A 61 13.09 13.68 -1.23
N ALA A 62 14.26 13.62 -1.85
CA ALA A 62 15.48 14.15 -1.27
C ALA A 62 15.29 15.67 -1.03
N PHE A 63 14.98 16.04 0.21
CA PHE A 63 14.99 17.44 0.65
C PHE A 63 16.44 17.90 0.86
N PHE A 64 17.09 18.33 -0.21
CA PHE A 64 18.27 19.17 -0.11
C PHE A 64 18.01 20.49 -0.86
N PRO A 65 18.19 21.66 -0.22
CA PRO A 65 18.06 22.93 -0.90
C PRO A 65 19.26 23.10 -1.84
N GLN A 66 19.10 22.74 -3.11
CA GLN A 66 20.14 22.95 -4.11
C GLN A 66 20.21 24.46 -4.44
N GLN A 67 21.04 25.17 -3.69
CA GLN A 67 21.48 26.52 -4.03
C GLN A 67 22.09 26.51 -5.43
N ARG A 68 21.47 27.25 -6.35
CA ARG A 68 21.97 27.49 -7.71
C ARG A 68 23.31 28.23 -7.64
N ARG A 69 24.44 27.59 -7.96
CA ARG A 69 25.67 28.28 -8.40
C ARG A 69 26.45 27.49 -9.48
N PRO A 70 27.17 28.20 -10.37
CA PRO A 70 27.44 27.75 -11.74
C PRO A 70 28.68 26.86 -11.87
N ARG A 71 28.70 26.05 -12.94
CA ARG A 71 29.79 25.16 -13.34
C ARG A 71 31.13 25.92 -13.50
N GLY A 72 32.07 25.64 -12.61
CA GLY A 72 33.51 25.84 -12.79
C GLY A 72 34.21 24.48 -12.79
N SER A 73 35.09 24.28 -13.76
CA SER A 73 35.68 22.99 -14.16
C SER A 73 37.01 22.70 -13.45
N LYS A 74 37.32 21.41 -13.25
CA LYS A 74 38.66 20.77 -13.08
C LYS A 74 39.38 20.99 -11.74
N ASP A 75 40.16 20.08 -11.15
CA ASP A 75 40.48 18.65 -11.31
C ASP A 75 41.33 18.25 -10.08
N ASN A 76 41.25 16.97 -9.68
CA ASN A 76 42.25 16.13 -8.99
C ASN A 76 42.86 16.49 -7.62
N SER A 77 42.61 15.63 -6.63
CA SER A 77 43.57 14.61 -6.13
C SER A 77 43.28 14.22 -4.67
N GLY A 78 43.44 12.93 -4.33
CA GLY A 78 43.51 12.46 -2.94
C GLY A 78 42.66 11.23 -2.62
N ALA A 79 43.31 10.08 -2.60
CA ALA A 79 42.76 8.77 -2.27
C ALA A 79 42.29 8.65 -0.80
N GLY A 80 41.29 7.77 -0.56
CA GLY A 80 41.19 7.05 0.70
C GLY A 80 39.80 6.77 1.28
N LEU A 81 39.29 5.57 0.97
CA LEU A 81 38.65 4.62 1.90
C LEU A 81 37.19 4.82 2.39
N GLY A 82 36.32 3.91 1.91
CA GLY A 82 35.25 3.22 2.65
C GLY A 82 33.93 3.97 2.80
N ALA A 83 32.73 3.39 2.78
CA ALA A 83 32.17 2.05 2.60
C ALA A 83 30.63 2.30 2.59
N GLY A 84 29.72 1.56 1.94
CA GLY A 84 29.73 0.38 1.07
C GLY A 84 28.53 0.49 0.10
N GLY A 85 28.27 -0.41 -0.84
CA GLY A 85 28.73 -1.78 -1.00
C GLY A 85 27.54 -2.75 -0.97
N GLY A 86 26.97 -3.03 -2.16
CA GLY A 86 26.17 -4.23 -2.49
C GLY A 86 24.73 -4.27 -1.94
N ALA A 87 23.78 -4.99 -2.52
CA ALA A 87 23.75 -5.92 -3.65
C ALA A 87 22.27 -5.99 -4.13
N GLY A 88 21.96 -6.15 -5.42
CA GLY A 88 21.93 -7.48 -6.03
C GLY A 88 20.60 -8.19 -5.71
N GLY A 89 19.63 -8.06 -6.61
CA GLY A 89 18.35 -8.77 -6.55
C GLY A 89 17.70 -8.79 -7.92
N GLY A 90 18.15 -9.71 -8.78
CA GLY A 90 17.41 -10.08 -9.98
C GLY A 90 16.18 -10.87 -9.56
N GLY A 91 15.01 -10.36 -9.91
CA GLY A 91 13.72 -11.00 -9.65
C GLY A 91 12.64 -10.03 -10.06
N ALA A 92 11.70 -10.48 -10.87
CA ALA A 92 10.63 -9.69 -11.47
C ALA A 92 9.94 -8.76 -10.45
N GLY A 93 10.34 -7.49 -10.43
CA GLY A 93 9.71 -6.44 -9.64
C GLY A 93 8.39 -6.06 -10.30
N GLY A 94 7.33 -6.80 -9.98
CA GLY A 94 5.96 -6.41 -10.26
C GLY A 94 5.66 -5.04 -9.68
N ALA A 95 4.73 -4.32 -10.29
CA ALA A 95 4.46 -2.88 -10.17
C ALA A 95 4.09 -2.33 -8.77
N SER A 96 4.35 -3.05 -7.67
CA SER A 96 4.03 -2.65 -6.28
C SER A 96 4.81 -1.43 -5.78
N ALA A 97 5.77 -0.92 -6.56
CA ALA A 97 6.60 0.24 -6.20
C ALA A 97 6.01 1.61 -6.63
N GLN A 98 4.82 1.66 -7.25
CA GLN A 98 4.30 2.88 -7.86
C GLN A 98 2.88 3.23 -7.41
N GLY A 99 2.66 3.29 -6.10
CA GLY A 99 1.49 3.95 -5.49
C GLY A 99 1.91 5.25 -4.80
N GLY A 100 2.33 6.24 -5.57
CA GLY A 100 2.76 7.53 -5.02
C GLY A 100 1.58 8.31 -4.43
N ALA A 101 1.73 8.82 -3.20
CA ALA A 101 0.73 9.67 -2.57
C ALA A 101 0.50 10.97 -3.37
N GLY A 102 -0.77 11.36 -3.52
CA GLY A 102 -1.26 12.43 -4.40
C GLY A 102 -0.81 13.82 -3.99
N GLY A 103 0.40 14.18 -4.37
CA GLY A 103 1.02 15.46 -4.06
C GLY A 103 0.63 16.62 -4.97
N ALA A 104 -0.65 16.98 -5.10
CA ALA A 104 -1.05 18.16 -5.89
C ALA A 104 -2.47 18.72 -5.63
N ARG A 105 -3.15 18.34 -4.52
CA ARG A 105 -4.61 18.54 -4.37
C ARG A 105 -5.43 17.81 -5.45
N VAL A 106 -4.83 16.83 -6.11
CA VAL A 106 -5.51 15.91 -7.01
C VAL A 106 -6.00 14.76 -6.14
N GLY A 107 -7.28 14.42 -6.24
CA GLY A 107 -7.85 13.27 -5.55
C GLY A 107 -7.16 11.96 -5.96
N GLY A 108 -7.49 10.89 -5.25
CA GLY A 108 -6.90 9.58 -5.50
C GLY A 108 -7.68 8.49 -4.79
N HIS A 109 -7.02 7.36 -4.56
CA HIS A 109 -7.61 6.23 -3.85
C HIS A 109 -6.76 5.91 -2.62
N VAL A 110 -7.44 5.58 -1.53
CA VAL A 110 -6.82 4.99 -0.34
C VAL A 110 -7.32 3.56 -0.20
N HIS A 111 -6.49 2.69 0.38
CA HIS A 111 -6.71 1.24 0.37
C HIS A 111 -6.97 0.72 1.77
N LEU A 112 -8.12 0.08 1.98
CA LEU A 112 -8.36 -0.70 3.18
C LEU A 112 -7.62 -2.02 3.05
N SER A 113 -6.66 -2.24 3.95
CA SER A 113 -5.74 -3.38 3.88
C SER A 113 -5.91 -4.26 5.11
N ASP A 114 -5.73 -5.56 4.88
CA ASP A 114 -5.52 -6.54 5.92
C ASP A 114 -4.16 -6.32 6.60
N LEU A 115 -4.13 -6.39 7.93
CA LEU A 115 -2.96 -6.03 8.74
C LEU A 115 -2.12 -7.24 9.16
N ARG A 116 -2.36 -8.42 8.61
CA ARG A 116 -1.48 -9.60 8.81
C ARG A 116 -0.08 -9.36 8.27
N ASN A 117 0.01 -8.63 7.16
CA ASN A 117 1.25 -8.22 6.51
C ASN A 117 1.20 -6.71 6.20
N PRO A 118 1.35 -5.86 7.23
CA PRO A 118 1.18 -4.43 7.07
C PRO A 118 2.27 -3.85 6.15
N PRO A 119 1.93 -2.95 5.21
CA PRO A 119 2.93 -2.37 4.31
C PRO A 119 3.92 -1.47 5.06
N ASP A 120 5.15 -1.38 4.56
CA ASP A 120 6.10 -0.37 5.01
C ASP A 120 5.51 1.03 4.83
N PHE A 121 5.97 1.99 5.64
CA PHE A 121 5.52 3.37 5.56
C PHE A 121 5.62 3.94 4.13
N GLY A 122 4.51 4.48 3.62
CA GLY A 122 4.43 5.03 2.28
C GLY A 122 4.24 4.01 1.16
N ARG A 123 4.17 2.71 1.47
CA ARG A 123 3.85 1.66 0.50
C ARG A 123 2.38 1.27 0.58
N ILE A 124 1.89 0.72 -0.53
CA ILE A 124 0.60 0.04 -0.59
C ILE A 124 0.79 -1.43 -0.18
N ALA A 125 -0.25 -2.04 0.39
CA ALA A 125 -0.25 -3.47 0.70
C ALA A 125 -0.15 -4.32 -0.57
N TRP A 126 0.19 -5.60 -0.40
CA TRP A 126 0.14 -6.56 -1.51
C TRP A 126 -1.30 -6.71 -2.02
N PRO A 127 -1.51 -6.97 -3.32
CA PRO A 127 -2.87 -7.10 -3.88
C PRO A 127 -3.76 -8.09 -3.13
N GLU A 128 -3.20 -9.20 -2.66
CA GLU A 128 -3.88 -10.23 -1.88
C GLU A 128 -4.28 -9.80 -0.46
N ASP A 129 -3.71 -8.70 0.04
CA ASP A 129 -3.99 -8.13 1.35
C ASP A 129 -4.84 -6.84 1.25
N ILE A 130 -5.18 -6.37 0.05
CA ILE A 130 -6.08 -5.23 -0.12
C ILE A 130 -7.53 -5.73 -0.16
N LEU A 131 -8.33 -5.34 0.83
CA LEU A 131 -9.78 -5.62 0.87
C LEU A 131 -10.52 -4.80 -0.20
N GLY A 132 -10.12 -3.55 -0.36
CA GLY A 132 -10.67 -2.65 -1.37
C GLY A 132 -10.14 -1.23 -1.25
N SER A 133 -10.69 -0.36 -2.08
CA SER A 133 -10.23 1.03 -2.21
C SER A 133 -11.40 1.99 -2.13
N ILE A 134 -11.16 3.22 -1.68
CA ILE A 134 -12.14 4.29 -1.69
C ILE A 134 -11.53 5.57 -2.25
N GLU A 135 -12.32 6.31 -3.03
CA GLU A 135 -11.88 7.56 -3.63
C GLU A 135 -11.87 8.69 -2.59
N VAL A 136 -10.81 9.48 -2.62
CA VAL A 136 -10.60 10.66 -1.76
C VAL A 136 -10.31 11.88 -2.61
N ASP A 137 -10.82 13.03 -2.18
CA ASP A 137 -10.52 14.31 -2.84
C ASP A 137 -9.14 14.86 -2.45
N GLY A 138 -8.76 15.98 -3.06
CA GLY A 138 -7.50 16.67 -2.75
C GLY A 138 -7.41 17.31 -1.36
N GLN A 139 -8.45 17.19 -0.54
CA GLN A 139 -8.49 17.61 0.87
C GLN A 139 -8.53 16.41 1.83
N GLY A 140 -8.51 15.19 1.30
CA GLY A 140 -8.50 13.96 2.10
C GLY A 140 -9.89 13.61 2.61
N ASN A 141 -10.94 14.18 2.02
CA ASN A 141 -12.31 13.75 2.28
C ASN A 141 -12.62 12.54 1.41
N ILE A 142 -13.32 11.58 1.97
CA ILE A 142 -13.88 10.46 1.22
C ILE A 142 -15.03 10.98 0.35
N VAL A 143 -14.98 10.73 -0.95
CA VAL A 143 -15.97 11.23 -1.93
C VAL A 143 -16.58 10.13 -2.80
N GLY A 144 -16.00 8.94 -2.80
CA GLY A 144 -16.50 7.79 -3.56
C GLY A 144 -17.01 6.67 -2.67
N GLU A 145 -17.51 5.63 -3.34
CA GLU A 145 -17.94 4.38 -2.72
C GLU A 145 -16.77 3.41 -2.58
N PHE A 146 -16.85 2.52 -1.59
CA PHE A 146 -15.86 1.46 -1.41
C PHE A 146 -15.95 0.44 -2.56
N GLN A 147 -14.82 0.18 -3.21
CA GLN A 147 -14.68 -0.78 -4.29
C GLN A 147 -13.85 -1.97 -3.80
N THR A 148 -14.45 -3.15 -3.78
CA THR A 148 -13.74 -4.39 -3.46
C THR A 148 -12.58 -4.63 -4.44
N SER A 149 -11.43 -5.08 -3.91
CA SER A 149 -10.22 -5.30 -4.71
C SER A 149 -10.35 -6.45 -5.72
N GLY A 150 -11.10 -7.49 -5.35
CA GLY A 150 -11.26 -8.72 -6.14
C GLY A 150 -10.04 -9.66 -6.08
N THR A 151 -8.94 -9.23 -5.48
CA THR A 151 -7.71 -10.03 -5.31
C THR A 151 -7.45 -10.48 -3.88
N TYR A 152 -8.21 -9.96 -2.90
CA TYR A 152 -8.08 -10.31 -1.48
C TYR A 152 -8.13 -11.82 -1.26
N ARG A 153 -7.27 -12.33 -0.36
CA ARG A 153 -7.25 -13.73 0.04
C ARG A 153 -7.31 -13.88 1.55
N ILE A 154 -8.17 -14.79 2.01
CA ILE A 154 -8.29 -15.13 3.43
C ILE A 154 -7.03 -15.87 3.92
N VAL A 155 -6.33 -16.62 3.06
CA VAL A 155 -5.06 -17.26 3.43
C VAL A 155 -3.98 -16.88 2.43
N THR A 156 -2.87 -16.37 2.95
CA THR A 156 -1.65 -16.06 2.19
C THR A 156 -0.47 -16.83 2.77
N ASN A 157 0.74 -16.61 2.24
CA ASN A 157 1.95 -17.17 2.84
C ASN A 157 2.27 -16.53 4.21
N GLU A 158 1.65 -15.38 4.51
CA GLU A 158 1.82 -14.64 5.76
C GLU A 158 0.81 -15.07 6.84
N GLY A 159 -0.08 -16.02 6.52
CA GLY A 159 -1.04 -16.61 7.47
C GLY A 159 -2.49 -16.38 7.07
N MET A 160 -3.37 -16.39 8.07
CA MET A 160 -4.82 -16.20 7.96
C MET A 160 -5.27 -15.00 8.79
#